data_AF-A0AAF0HYQ1-F1
#
_entry.id   AF-A0AAF0HYQ1-F1
#
_cell.length_a   1.000
_cell.length_b   1.000
_cell.length_c   1.000
_cell.angle_alpha   90.00
_cell.angle_beta   90.00
_cell.angle_gamma   90.00
#
_symmetry.space_group_name_H-M   'P 1'
#
loop_
_entity.id
_entity.type
_entity.pdbx_description
1 polymer ?
#
loop_
_entity_poly.entity_id
_entity_poly.type
_entity_poly.pdbx_seq_one_letter_code
_entity_poly.pdbx_strand_id
1 'polypeptide(L)'
;MLTKTMTRIGAATAPLLLAVLLSGCSTAKNKADTQYVARDVSTLYNSGKARLDRGQYKLAAALFDEVERQHPYSPWARRAQLMSAFSYYMNKDYPESISASQRFLSIHTGNKDAPYAYYLIAICYYEQIADVTRDQKITQQAMDALGELIRRYPDTRYAADARLKVDLVNDHLAGKEMEVGRFYQRRGQWLAATLRFRTVIDKFQTTTHTPEALERLVESYLSLGIPTEAQKAAAVLGRNYPGSKWYERSYKLMREHPAKT
;
A
#
# COMPACT_ATOMS: atom_id res chain seq x y z
N MET A 1 -74.43 37.91 -48.74
CA MET A 1 -74.94 36.77 -47.95
C MET A 1 -73.83 36.34 -47.02
N LEU A 2 -73.74 36.90 -45.81
CA LEU A 2 -74.37 36.39 -44.56
C LEU A 2 -73.86 35.00 -44.13
N THR A 3 -72.96 35.03 -43.13
CA THR A 3 -72.89 34.21 -41.91
C THR A 3 -72.88 32.66 -42.01
N LYS A 4 -71.83 32.04 -41.45
CA LYS A 4 -71.96 31.25 -40.20
C LYS A 4 -70.62 30.76 -39.64
N THR A 5 -70.53 30.92 -38.32
CA THR A 5 -69.66 30.29 -37.34
C THR A 5 -69.81 28.77 -37.30
N MET A 6 -68.72 28.03 -37.06
CA MET A 6 -68.77 26.71 -36.43
C MET A 6 -67.54 26.50 -35.53
N THR A 7 -67.78 26.58 -34.23
CA THR A 7 -67.02 25.86 -33.20
C THR A 7 -67.48 24.39 -33.20
N ARG A 8 -66.55 23.44 -33.03
CA ARG A 8 -66.73 22.27 -32.14
C ARG A 8 -65.45 21.44 -31.97
N ILE A 9 -65.31 21.03 -30.73
CA ILE A 9 -64.28 20.24 -30.05
C ILE A 9 -64.29 18.79 -30.55
N GLY A 10 -63.12 18.16 -30.65
CA GLY A 10 -62.95 16.72 -30.85
C GLY A 10 -61.56 16.29 -30.38
N ALA A 11 -61.48 15.79 -29.16
CA ALA A 11 -60.27 15.43 -28.45
C ALA A 11 -59.50 14.29 -29.14
N ALA A 12 -58.20 14.49 -29.36
CA ALA A 12 -57.27 13.48 -29.83
C ALA A 12 -56.94 12.51 -28.68
N THR A 13 -57.40 11.28 -28.81
CA THR A 13 -57.04 10.14 -27.97
C THR A 13 -55.84 9.40 -28.53
N ALA A 14 -54.92 9.01 -27.63
CA ALA A 14 -53.80 8.07 -27.75
C ALA A 14 -52.53 8.60 -28.46
N PRO A 15 -51.35 8.59 -27.78
CA PRO A 15 -50.87 7.43 -27.03
C PRO A 15 -50.33 7.77 -25.63
N LEU A 16 -51.03 7.32 -24.58
CA LEU A 16 -50.57 7.34 -23.18
C LEU A 16 -50.28 5.91 -22.67
N LEU A 17 -49.67 5.06 -23.50
CA LEU A 17 -49.53 3.62 -23.21
C LEU A 17 -48.11 3.07 -23.39
N LEU A 18 -47.08 3.95 -23.44
CA LEU A 18 -45.69 3.54 -23.58
C LEU A 18 -44.75 4.00 -22.45
N ALA A 19 -45.31 4.39 -21.30
CA ALA A 19 -44.53 4.93 -20.17
C ALA A 19 -44.44 4.01 -18.94
N VAL A 20 -45.00 2.79 -18.96
CA VAL A 20 -45.15 1.96 -17.73
C VAL A 20 -44.17 0.77 -17.64
N LEU A 21 -43.26 0.57 -18.60
CA LEU A 21 -42.34 -0.59 -18.57
C LEU A 21 -40.91 -0.31 -18.05
N LEU A 22 -40.67 0.86 -17.44
CA LEU A 22 -39.40 1.17 -16.78
C LEU A 22 -39.47 1.03 -15.25
N SER A 23 -40.27 0.07 -14.75
CA SER A 23 -40.16 -0.42 -13.37
C SER A 23 -38.83 -1.18 -13.20
N GLY A 24 -37.73 -0.44 -13.15
CA GLY A 24 -36.44 -0.95 -12.71
C GLY A 24 -36.59 -1.48 -11.29
N CYS A 25 -36.39 -2.79 -11.12
CA CYS A 25 -36.19 -3.41 -9.82
C CYS A 25 -34.92 -2.86 -9.17
N SER A 26 -35.01 -1.72 -8.49
CA SER A 26 -33.99 -1.34 -7.53
C SER A 26 -34.07 -2.34 -6.38
N THR A 27 -33.09 -3.24 -6.31
CA THR A 27 -33.01 -4.24 -5.25
C THR A 27 -32.55 -3.53 -3.98
N ALA A 28 -33.49 -2.94 -3.25
CA ALA A 28 -33.28 -2.25 -1.98
C ALA A 28 -32.96 -3.19 -0.79
N LYS A 29 -32.39 -4.38 -1.05
CA LYS A 29 -32.12 -5.39 -0.01
C LYS A 29 -30.91 -5.08 0.88
N ASN A 30 -30.07 -4.11 0.52
CA ASN A 30 -28.84 -3.81 1.28
C ASN A 30 -29.02 -2.76 2.39
N LYS A 31 -30.05 -1.90 2.32
CA LYS A 31 -30.23 -0.82 3.32
C LYS A 31 -30.88 -1.31 4.62
N ALA A 32 -31.64 -2.40 4.60
CA ALA A 32 -32.32 -2.92 5.79
C ALA A 32 -31.36 -3.57 6.80
N ASP A 33 -30.21 -4.07 6.36
CA ASP A 33 -29.25 -4.75 7.24
C ASP A 33 -28.32 -3.82 8.01
N THR A 34 -28.18 -2.57 7.57
CA THR A 34 -27.36 -1.54 8.24
C THR A 34 -28.21 -0.60 9.12
N GLN A 35 -29.53 -0.76 9.13
CA GLN A 35 -30.38 0.01 10.03
C GLN A 35 -30.23 -0.52 11.46
N TYR A 36 -30.20 0.41 12.41
CA TYR A 36 -30.13 0.06 13.84
C TYR A 36 -31.36 -0.78 14.23
N VAL A 37 -31.11 -2.05 14.51
CA VAL A 37 -32.05 -2.98 15.12
C VAL A 37 -31.28 -3.66 16.24
N ALA A 38 -31.80 -3.59 17.46
CA ALA A 38 -31.23 -4.34 18.58
C ALA A 38 -31.28 -5.84 18.25
N ARG A 39 -30.11 -6.44 18.05
CA ARG A 39 -29.97 -7.87 17.72
C ARG A 39 -29.09 -8.52 18.79
N ASP A 40 -29.29 -9.79 19.04
CA ASP A 40 -28.38 -10.54 19.89
C ASP A 40 -26.98 -10.59 19.25
N VAL A 41 -25.95 -10.66 20.09
CA VAL A 41 -24.56 -10.57 19.63
C VAL A 41 -24.18 -11.67 18.66
N SER A 42 -24.76 -12.87 18.81
CA SER A 42 -24.45 -14.03 17.99
C SER A 42 -25.04 -13.89 16.59
N THR A 43 -26.29 -13.43 16.49
CA THR A 43 -26.95 -13.14 15.21
C THR A 43 -26.21 -12.05 14.45
N LEU A 44 -25.81 -10.97 15.13
CA LEU A 44 -25.11 -9.86 14.50
C LEU A 44 -23.73 -10.29 13.98
N TYR A 45 -22.95 -11.00 14.81
CA TYR A 45 -21.66 -11.54 14.41
C TYR A 45 -21.77 -12.54 13.26
N ASN A 46 -22.72 -13.49 13.34
CA ASN A 46 -22.95 -14.48 12.30
C ASN A 46 -23.44 -13.86 11.00
N SER A 47 -24.23 -12.78 11.07
CA SER A 47 -24.64 -12.00 9.91
C SER A 47 -23.43 -11.34 9.24
N GLY A 48 -22.55 -10.70 10.03
CA GLY A 48 -21.29 -10.13 9.54
C GLY A 48 -20.42 -11.17 8.86
N LYS A 49 -20.23 -12.32 9.50
CA LYS A 49 -19.51 -13.46 8.92
C LYS A 49 -20.15 -13.96 7.62
N ALA A 50 -21.47 -14.11 7.56
CA ALA A 50 -22.15 -14.53 6.35
C ALA A 50 -22.00 -13.52 5.20
N ARG A 51 -21.94 -12.21 5.50
CA ARG A 51 -21.65 -11.17 4.51
C ARG A 51 -20.20 -11.24 4.03
N LEU A 52 -19.26 -11.46 4.96
CA LEU A 52 -17.84 -11.66 4.66
C LEU A 52 -17.63 -12.87 3.73
N ASP A 53 -18.24 -14.00 4.06
CA ASP A 53 -18.15 -15.25 3.28
C ASP A 53 -18.73 -15.10 1.86
N ARG A 54 -19.63 -14.12 1.64
CA ARG A 54 -20.18 -13.76 0.31
C ARG A 54 -19.39 -12.66 -0.41
N GLY A 55 -18.26 -12.22 0.12
CA GLY A 55 -17.46 -11.12 -0.44
C GLY A 55 -18.10 -9.73 -0.28
N GLN A 56 -19.12 -9.58 0.56
CA GLN A 56 -19.80 -8.31 0.82
C GLN A 56 -19.07 -7.54 1.93
N TYR A 57 -17.80 -7.22 1.68
CA TYR A 57 -16.85 -6.75 2.70
C TYR A 57 -17.28 -5.48 3.41
N LYS A 58 -17.76 -4.46 2.67
CA LYS A 58 -18.27 -3.22 3.28
C LYS A 58 -19.44 -3.44 4.24
N LEU A 59 -20.37 -4.33 3.89
CA LEU A 59 -21.50 -4.68 4.76
C LEU A 59 -21.04 -5.53 5.95
N ALA A 60 -20.07 -6.43 5.73
CA ALA A 60 -19.49 -7.22 6.81
C ALA A 60 -18.81 -6.34 7.86
N ALA A 61 -17.99 -5.38 7.43
CA ALA A 61 -17.33 -4.42 8.31
C ALA A 61 -18.33 -3.66 9.17
N ALA A 62 -19.38 -3.09 8.55
CA ALA A 62 -20.45 -2.39 9.27
C ALA A 62 -21.15 -3.29 10.30
N LEU A 63 -21.44 -4.54 9.97
CA LEU A 63 -22.06 -5.47 10.92
C LEU A 63 -21.12 -5.85 12.08
N PHE A 64 -19.82 -5.98 11.82
CA PHE A 64 -18.84 -6.21 12.88
C PHE A 64 -18.64 -4.98 13.78
N ASP A 65 -18.65 -3.77 13.23
CA ASP A 65 -18.64 -2.52 14.01
C ASP A 65 -19.89 -2.40 14.89
N GLU A 66 -21.04 -2.85 14.38
CA GLU A 66 -22.29 -2.90 15.16
C GLU A 66 -22.20 -3.88 16.34
N VAL A 67 -21.43 -4.98 16.23
CA VAL A 67 -21.18 -5.89 17.38
C VAL A 67 -20.46 -5.16 18.49
N GLU A 68 -19.40 -4.41 18.16
CA GLU A 68 -18.67 -3.59 19.12
C GLU A 68 -19.56 -2.51 19.74
N ARG A 69 -20.34 -1.80 18.90
CA ARG A 69 -21.19 -0.70 19.34
C ARG A 69 -22.31 -1.14 20.28
N GLN A 70 -22.97 -2.26 19.97
CA GLN A 70 -24.11 -2.74 20.75
C GLN A 70 -23.70 -3.60 21.95
N HIS A 71 -22.58 -4.34 21.84
CA HIS A 71 -22.16 -5.33 22.84
C HIS A 71 -20.67 -5.22 23.21
N PRO A 72 -20.16 -4.04 23.65
CA PRO A 72 -18.72 -3.77 23.79
C PRO A 72 -17.99 -4.69 24.77
N TYR A 73 -18.69 -5.21 25.78
CA TYR A 73 -18.12 -6.12 26.78
C TYR A 73 -18.27 -7.61 26.43
N SER A 74 -18.88 -7.93 25.28
CA SER A 74 -19.05 -9.31 24.84
C SER A 74 -17.70 -9.96 24.52
N PRO A 75 -17.52 -11.26 24.81
CA PRO A 75 -16.37 -12.02 24.31
C PRO A 75 -16.19 -11.93 22.78
N TRP A 76 -17.30 -11.70 22.05
CA TRP A 76 -17.31 -11.55 20.59
C TRP A 76 -16.87 -10.17 20.10
N ALA A 77 -16.94 -9.12 20.92
CA ALA A 77 -16.63 -7.74 20.50
C ALA A 77 -15.17 -7.61 20.03
N ARG A 78 -14.24 -8.20 20.79
CA ARG A 78 -12.81 -8.22 20.43
C ARG A 78 -12.56 -8.88 19.09
N ARG A 79 -13.23 -10.01 18.84
CA ARG A 79 -13.12 -10.73 17.57
C ARG A 79 -13.79 -9.94 16.44
N ALA A 80 -14.91 -9.29 16.71
CA ALA A 80 -15.61 -8.46 15.74
C ALA A 80 -14.76 -7.26 15.30
N GLN A 81 -14.12 -6.53 16.21
CA GLN A 81 -13.20 -5.43 15.88
C GLN A 81 -12.13 -5.85 14.86
N LEU A 82 -11.49 -7.00 15.10
CA LEU A 82 -10.47 -7.52 14.19
C LEU A 82 -11.04 -7.98 12.85
N MET A 83 -12.26 -8.54 12.86
CA MET A 83 -12.96 -8.91 11.63
C MET A 83 -13.47 -7.70 10.86
N SER A 84 -13.79 -6.60 11.53
CA SER A 84 -14.09 -5.32 10.90
C SER A 84 -12.85 -4.79 10.18
N ALA A 85 -11.71 -4.70 10.88
CA ALA A 85 -10.44 -4.29 10.29
C ALA A 85 -10.04 -5.15 9.06
N PHE A 86 -10.18 -6.48 9.17
CA PHE A 86 -9.95 -7.39 8.06
C PHE A 86 -10.94 -7.17 6.90
N SER A 87 -12.22 -6.95 7.20
CA SER A 87 -13.24 -6.69 6.18
C SER A 87 -12.96 -5.37 5.44
N TYR A 88 -12.52 -4.32 6.14
CA TYR A 88 -12.06 -3.08 5.50
C TYR A 88 -10.85 -3.33 4.58
N TYR A 89 -9.87 -4.10 5.02
CA TYR A 89 -8.72 -4.50 4.19
C TYR A 89 -9.17 -5.24 2.92
N MET A 90 -10.04 -6.24 3.04
CA MET A 90 -10.59 -6.98 1.90
C MET A 90 -11.40 -6.10 0.94
N ASN A 91 -12.02 -5.04 1.47
CA ASN A 91 -12.71 -4.02 0.69
C ASN A 91 -11.76 -3.00 0.02
N LYS A 92 -10.44 -3.14 0.23
CA LYS A 92 -9.39 -2.16 -0.15
C LYS A 92 -9.56 -0.79 0.51
N ASP A 93 -10.26 -0.76 1.63
CA ASP A 93 -10.49 0.43 2.43
C ASP A 93 -9.40 0.53 3.51
N TYR A 94 -8.18 0.80 3.03
CA TYR A 94 -6.98 0.71 3.86
C TYR A 94 -6.95 1.70 5.03
N PRO A 95 -7.37 2.98 4.91
CA PRO A 95 -7.36 3.91 6.04
C PRO A 95 -8.27 3.44 7.18
N GLU A 96 -9.45 2.94 6.84
CA GLU A 96 -10.46 2.40 7.77
C GLU A 96 -9.93 1.13 8.44
N SER A 97 -9.28 0.24 7.68
CA SER A 97 -8.63 -0.95 8.23
C SER A 97 -7.50 -0.62 9.20
N ILE A 98 -6.66 0.38 8.87
CA ILE A 98 -5.59 0.86 9.75
C ILE A 98 -6.18 1.44 11.03
N SER A 99 -7.19 2.32 10.92
CA SER A 99 -7.86 2.94 12.06
C SER A 99 -8.51 1.90 12.98
N ALA A 100 -9.22 0.93 12.43
CA ALA A 100 -9.83 -0.18 13.18
C ALA A 100 -8.76 -1.05 13.88
N SER A 101 -7.66 -1.36 13.19
CA SER A 101 -6.55 -2.14 13.76
C SER A 101 -5.83 -1.38 14.89
N GLN A 102 -5.59 -0.08 14.73
CA GLN A 102 -5.01 0.77 15.77
C GLN A 102 -5.93 0.87 16.98
N ARG A 103 -7.25 1.00 16.77
CA ARG A 103 -8.25 0.99 17.85
C ARG A 103 -8.19 -0.32 18.64
N PHE A 104 -8.18 -1.46 17.95
CA PHE A 104 -8.05 -2.78 18.58
C PHE A 104 -6.77 -2.86 19.45
N LEU A 105 -5.64 -2.42 18.92
CA LEU A 105 -4.36 -2.41 19.65
C LEU A 105 -4.37 -1.49 20.87
N SER A 106 -5.07 -0.35 20.79
CA SER A 106 -5.16 0.62 21.90
C SER A 106 -6.04 0.12 23.05
N ILE A 107 -7.12 -0.61 22.76
CA ILE A 107 -8.07 -1.12 23.75
C ILE A 107 -7.59 -2.46 24.33
N HIS A 108 -6.96 -3.30 23.51
CA HIS A 108 -6.62 -4.69 23.86
C HIS A 108 -5.12 -4.96 23.83
N THR A 109 -4.35 -4.16 24.57
CA THR A 109 -2.90 -4.33 24.74
C THR A 109 -2.57 -5.74 25.28
N GLY A 110 -1.65 -6.44 24.62
CA GLY A 110 -1.22 -7.79 25.03
C GLY A 110 -2.16 -8.93 24.62
N ASN A 111 -3.18 -8.67 23.80
CA ASN A 111 -4.02 -9.73 23.24
C ASN A 111 -3.20 -10.66 22.30
N LYS A 112 -3.48 -11.96 22.34
CA LYS A 112 -2.90 -12.97 21.44
C LYS A 112 -3.05 -12.64 19.95
N ASP A 113 -4.09 -11.88 19.60
CA ASP A 113 -4.39 -11.49 18.21
C ASP A 113 -3.75 -10.15 17.82
N ALA A 114 -3.04 -9.47 18.74
CA ALA A 114 -2.30 -8.25 18.45
C ALA A 114 -1.29 -8.36 17.28
N PRO A 115 -0.54 -9.48 17.11
CA PRO A 115 0.34 -9.64 15.95
C PRO A 115 -0.42 -9.51 14.61
N TYR A 116 -1.67 -9.99 14.55
CA TYR A 116 -2.47 -9.89 13.33
C TYR A 116 -2.95 -8.47 13.07
N ALA A 117 -3.31 -7.71 14.11
CA ALA A 117 -3.67 -6.30 13.95
C ALA A 117 -2.48 -5.45 13.47
N TYR A 118 -1.29 -5.66 14.04
CA TYR A 118 -0.05 -5.02 13.52
C TYR A 118 0.22 -5.42 12.07
N TYR A 119 0.00 -6.68 11.72
CA TYR A 119 0.14 -7.17 10.35
C TYR A 119 -0.84 -6.50 9.39
N LEU A 120 -2.12 -6.35 9.76
CA LEU A 120 -3.10 -5.63 8.93
C LEU A 120 -2.66 -4.19 8.66
N ILE A 121 -2.16 -3.47 9.67
CA ILE A 121 -1.63 -2.11 9.48
C ILE A 121 -0.47 -2.11 8.46
N ALA A 122 0.49 -3.02 8.65
CA ALA A 122 1.66 -3.11 7.78
C ALA A 122 1.28 -3.45 6.33
N ILE A 123 0.38 -4.41 6.13
CA ILE A 123 -0.08 -4.80 4.80
C ILE A 123 -0.91 -3.69 4.14
N CYS A 124 -1.76 -2.98 4.89
CA CYS A 124 -2.50 -1.83 4.36
C CYS A 124 -1.57 -0.74 3.80
N TYR A 125 -0.44 -0.46 4.45
CA TYR A 125 0.56 0.46 3.88
C TYR A 125 1.31 -0.17 2.71
N TYR A 126 1.69 -1.44 2.81
CA TYR A 126 2.40 -2.17 1.77
C TYR A 126 1.64 -2.22 0.43
N GLU A 127 0.34 -2.49 0.46
CA GLU A 127 -0.52 -2.53 -0.74
C GLU A 127 -0.73 -1.15 -1.38
N GLN A 128 -0.41 -0.06 -0.65
CA GLN A 128 -0.49 1.32 -1.14
C GLN A 128 0.86 1.85 -1.62
N ILE A 129 1.92 1.02 -1.64
CA ILE A 129 3.22 1.42 -2.19
C ILE A 129 3.06 1.80 -3.66
N ALA A 130 3.48 3.03 -3.96
CA ALA A 130 3.44 3.56 -5.31
C ALA A 130 4.76 3.29 -6.05
N ASP A 131 4.73 3.54 -7.36
CA ASP A 131 5.93 3.54 -8.19
C ASP A 131 7.04 4.45 -7.62
N VAL A 132 8.29 4.04 -7.84
CA VAL A 132 9.51 4.70 -7.35
C VAL A 132 9.59 6.18 -7.73
N THR A 133 9.01 6.58 -8.86
CA THR A 133 9.01 7.98 -9.30
C THR A 133 8.19 8.90 -8.39
N ARG A 134 7.20 8.36 -7.67
CA ARG A 134 6.27 9.11 -6.81
C ARG A 134 6.82 9.34 -5.41
N ASP A 135 6.04 10.04 -4.58
CA ASP A 135 6.33 10.24 -3.16
C ASP A 135 6.38 8.89 -2.42
N GLN A 136 7.38 8.74 -1.54
CA GLN A 136 7.65 7.47 -0.84
C GLN A 136 7.23 7.48 0.64
N LYS A 137 6.39 8.44 1.07
CA LYS A 137 5.92 8.49 2.46
C LYS A 137 5.20 7.20 2.88
N ILE A 138 4.32 6.69 2.03
CA ILE A 138 3.60 5.43 2.29
C ILE A 138 4.58 4.25 2.36
N THR A 139 5.58 4.21 1.48
CA THR A 139 6.64 3.19 1.49
C THR A 139 7.42 3.21 2.80
N GLN A 140 7.74 4.40 3.33
CA GLN A 140 8.36 4.53 4.65
C GLN A 140 7.43 4.06 5.77
N GLN A 141 6.14 4.41 5.72
CA GLN A 141 5.16 3.92 6.70
C GLN A 141 5.00 2.40 6.66
N ALA A 142 5.08 1.78 5.47
CA ALA A 142 5.12 0.33 5.33
C ALA A 142 6.37 -0.27 5.99
N MET A 143 7.55 0.32 5.75
CA MET A 143 8.80 -0.11 6.40
C MET A 143 8.69 -0.06 7.93
N ASP A 144 8.21 1.08 8.46
CA ASP A 144 8.09 1.30 9.89
C ASP A 144 7.11 0.31 10.54
N ALA A 145 5.95 0.08 9.90
CA ALA A 145 4.93 -0.86 10.39
C ALA A 145 5.38 -2.33 10.32
N LEU A 146 6.04 -2.73 9.23
CA LEU A 146 6.64 -4.08 9.10
C LEU A 146 7.72 -4.29 10.15
N GLY A 147 8.61 -3.30 10.32
CA GLY A 147 9.68 -3.33 11.32
C GLY A 147 9.15 -3.40 12.75
N GLU A 148 8.06 -2.68 13.06
CA GLU A 148 7.41 -2.75 14.37
C GLU A 148 6.85 -4.15 14.65
N LEU A 149 6.16 -4.77 13.68
CA LEU A 149 5.66 -6.14 13.80
C LEU A 149 6.80 -7.14 14.03
N ILE A 150 7.86 -7.07 13.22
CA ILE A 150 9.02 -7.97 13.33
C ILE A 150 9.70 -7.83 14.68
N ARG A 151 9.87 -6.60 15.17
CA ARG A 151 10.53 -6.32 16.44
C ARG A 151 9.70 -6.75 17.65
N ARG A 152 8.37 -6.58 17.60
CA ARG A 152 7.49 -6.91 18.73
C ARG A 152 7.10 -8.39 18.78
N TYR A 153 6.93 -9.03 17.63
CA TYR A 153 6.39 -10.39 17.53
C TYR A 153 7.21 -11.28 16.57
N PRO A 154 8.53 -11.44 16.80
CA PRO A 154 9.45 -12.05 15.85
C PRO A 154 9.14 -13.49 15.47
N ASP A 155 8.52 -14.26 16.37
CA ASP A 155 8.29 -15.71 16.21
C ASP A 155 6.93 -16.04 15.57
N THR A 156 6.19 -15.01 15.14
CA THR A 156 4.88 -15.21 14.50
C THR A 156 5.00 -15.46 13.01
N ARG A 157 4.05 -16.19 12.44
CA ARG A 157 3.94 -16.35 10.96
C ARG A 157 3.83 -15.00 10.24
N TYR A 158 3.26 -14.00 10.90
CA TYR A 158 3.10 -12.65 10.36
C TYR A 158 4.44 -11.92 10.27
N ALA A 159 5.32 -12.09 11.26
CA ALA A 159 6.67 -11.56 11.18
C ALA A 159 7.51 -12.29 10.12
N ALA A 160 7.31 -13.59 9.93
CA ALA A 160 7.96 -14.33 8.84
C ALA A 160 7.59 -13.76 7.45
N ASP A 161 6.30 -13.54 7.20
CA ASP A 161 5.85 -12.89 5.95
C ASP A 161 6.35 -11.44 5.83
N ALA A 162 6.28 -10.66 6.93
CA ALA A 162 6.74 -9.28 6.95
C ALA A 162 8.23 -9.13 6.58
N ARG A 163 9.09 -10.06 7.01
CA ARG A 163 10.52 -10.06 6.65
C ARG A 163 10.74 -10.17 5.14
N LEU A 164 9.95 -10.99 4.45
CA LEU A 164 10.04 -11.11 3.00
C LEU A 164 9.56 -9.83 2.30
N LYS A 165 8.54 -9.17 2.87
CA LYS A 165 8.00 -7.92 2.32
C LYS A 165 8.94 -6.74 2.50
N VAL A 166 9.74 -6.71 3.57
CA VAL A 166 10.76 -5.68 3.81
C VAL A 166 11.74 -5.55 2.63
N ASP A 167 12.05 -6.64 1.93
CA ASP A 167 12.95 -6.62 0.78
C ASP A 167 12.39 -5.75 -0.36
N LEU A 168 11.11 -5.89 -0.71
CA LEU A 168 10.46 -5.05 -1.72
C LEU A 168 10.44 -3.58 -1.28
N VAL A 169 10.13 -3.32 -0.01
CA VAL A 169 10.08 -1.95 0.51
C VAL A 169 11.45 -1.28 0.44
N ASN A 170 12.52 -2.01 0.82
CA ASN A 170 13.90 -1.54 0.67
C ASN A 170 14.26 -1.28 -0.79
N ASP A 171 13.87 -2.16 -1.71
CA ASP A 171 14.15 -1.99 -3.14
C ASP A 171 13.48 -0.72 -3.69
N HIS A 172 12.23 -0.43 -3.32
CA HIS A 172 11.55 0.82 -3.71
C HIS A 172 12.22 2.07 -3.13
N LEU A 173 12.60 2.05 -1.85
CA LEU A 173 13.29 3.18 -1.20
C LEU A 173 14.68 3.41 -1.82
N ALA A 174 15.44 2.35 -2.08
CA ALA A 174 16.71 2.41 -2.78
C ALA A 174 16.55 2.94 -4.21
N GLY A 175 15.52 2.47 -4.92
CA GLY A 175 15.17 2.94 -6.25
C GLY A 175 14.93 4.45 -6.29
N LYS A 176 14.32 5.01 -5.24
CA LYS A 176 14.08 6.46 -5.16
C LYS A 176 15.39 7.24 -5.08
N GLU A 177 16.31 6.79 -4.22
CA GLU A 177 17.63 7.38 -4.12
C GLU A 177 18.41 7.25 -5.43
N MET A 178 18.29 6.10 -6.11
CA MET A 178 18.89 5.91 -7.44
C MET A 178 18.33 6.86 -8.49
N GLU A 179 17.02 7.06 -8.56
CA GLU A 179 16.39 8.01 -9.49
C GLU A 179 16.91 9.44 -9.29
N VAL A 180 16.94 9.88 -8.03
CA VAL A 180 17.44 11.22 -7.68
C VAL A 180 18.94 11.34 -7.95
N GLY A 181 19.72 10.30 -7.62
CA GLY A 181 21.16 10.24 -7.91
C GLY A 181 21.45 10.32 -9.41
N ARG A 182 20.77 9.52 -10.23
CA ARG A 182 20.87 9.55 -11.70
C ARG A 182 20.50 10.92 -12.26
N PHE A 183 19.47 11.56 -11.71
CA PHE A 183 19.08 12.91 -12.12
C PHE A 183 20.19 13.94 -11.88
N TYR A 184 20.80 13.95 -10.70
CA TYR A 184 21.93 14.84 -10.40
C TYR A 184 23.16 14.53 -11.25
N GLN A 185 23.46 13.25 -11.43
CA GLN A 185 24.60 12.80 -12.21
C GLN A 185 24.51 13.26 -13.67
N ARG A 186 23.35 13.12 -14.32
CA ARG A 186 23.11 13.61 -15.70
C ARG A 186 23.30 15.11 -15.86
N ARG A 187 23.21 15.88 -14.77
CA ARG A 187 23.41 17.34 -14.75
C ARG A 187 24.83 17.74 -14.35
N GLY A 188 25.75 16.79 -14.20
CA GLY A 188 27.11 17.05 -13.74
C GLY A 188 27.21 17.43 -12.26
N GLN A 189 26.16 17.23 -11.48
CA GLN A 189 26.15 17.51 -10.03
C GLN A 189 26.68 16.30 -9.26
N TRP A 190 27.95 15.97 -9.48
CA TRP A 190 28.57 14.72 -9.00
C TRP A 190 28.56 14.57 -7.48
N LEU A 191 28.75 15.67 -6.74
CA LEU A 191 28.71 15.63 -5.27
C LEU A 191 27.31 15.26 -4.75
N ALA A 192 26.25 15.89 -5.30
CA ALA A 192 24.87 15.57 -4.93
C ALA A 192 24.50 14.14 -5.31
N ALA A 193 24.90 13.69 -6.50
CA ALA A 193 24.70 12.31 -6.95
C ALA A 193 25.40 11.30 -6.01
N THR A 194 26.65 11.59 -5.62
CA THR A 194 27.44 10.75 -4.70
C THR A 194 26.72 10.55 -3.37
N LEU A 195 26.12 11.60 -2.79
CA LEU A 195 25.39 11.49 -1.52
C LEU A 195 24.16 10.56 -1.64
N ARG A 196 23.49 10.57 -2.80
CA ARG A 196 22.35 9.70 -3.08
C ARG A 196 22.76 8.25 -3.25
N PHE A 197 23.78 7.99 -4.07
CA PHE A 197 24.30 6.62 -4.24
C PHE A 197 24.94 6.07 -2.95
N ARG A 198 25.57 6.93 -2.14
CA ARG A 198 26.03 6.56 -0.78
C ARG A 198 24.88 6.08 0.10
N THR A 199 23.76 6.79 0.10
CA THR A 199 22.57 6.37 0.86
C THR A 199 22.12 4.95 0.49
N VAL A 200 22.21 4.56 -0.79
CA VAL A 200 21.89 3.20 -1.24
C VAL A 200 22.86 2.16 -0.67
N ILE A 201 24.16 2.40 -0.72
CA ILE A 201 25.16 1.45 -0.21
C ILE A 201 25.22 1.42 1.32
N ASP A 202 24.81 2.49 2.00
CA ASP A 202 24.88 2.57 3.46
C ASP A 202 23.62 1.96 4.09
N LYS A 203 22.44 2.15 3.48
CA LYS A 203 21.15 1.74 4.05
C LYS A 203 20.49 0.55 3.37
N PHE A 204 20.79 0.30 2.09
CA PHE A 204 20.04 -0.64 1.24
C PHE A 204 20.96 -1.66 0.55
N GLN A 205 21.90 -2.24 1.31
CA GLN A 205 23.00 -3.08 0.83
C GLN A 205 22.60 -4.37 0.12
N THR A 206 21.41 -4.88 0.41
CA THR A 206 20.88 -6.15 -0.11
C THR A 206 19.96 -5.96 -1.32
N THR A 207 19.76 -4.72 -1.78
CA THR A 207 18.83 -4.41 -2.87
C THR A 207 19.45 -4.65 -4.24
N THR A 208 18.60 -4.78 -5.26
CA THR A 208 19.06 -4.95 -6.65
C THR A 208 19.79 -3.72 -7.19
N HIS A 209 19.65 -2.58 -6.51
CA HIS A 209 20.24 -1.29 -6.86
C HIS A 209 21.68 -1.12 -6.38
N THR A 210 22.13 -1.88 -5.38
CA THR A 210 23.47 -1.71 -4.79
C THR A 210 24.61 -1.82 -5.81
N PRO A 211 24.62 -2.78 -6.76
CA PRO A 211 25.68 -2.87 -7.76
C PRO A 211 25.76 -1.65 -8.69
N GLU A 212 24.61 -1.12 -9.11
CA GLU A 212 24.56 0.11 -9.91
C GLU A 212 25.06 1.30 -9.08
N ALA A 213 24.59 1.45 -7.84
CA ALA A 213 25.00 2.54 -6.96
C ALA A 213 26.53 2.59 -6.80
N LEU A 214 27.18 1.44 -6.61
CA LEU A 214 28.63 1.34 -6.52
C LEU A 214 29.33 1.77 -7.83
N GLU A 215 28.85 1.33 -8.99
CA GLU A 215 29.43 1.76 -10.28
C GLU A 215 29.25 3.26 -10.53
N ARG A 216 28.09 3.82 -10.17
CA ARG A 216 27.84 5.26 -10.28
C ARG A 216 28.68 6.08 -9.30
N LEU A 217 29.01 5.53 -8.13
CA LEU A 217 29.98 6.14 -7.21
C LEU A 217 31.37 6.18 -7.84
N VAL A 218 31.81 5.11 -8.50
CA VAL A 218 33.09 5.09 -9.24
C VAL A 218 33.12 6.20 -10.29
N GLU A 219 32.09 6.28 -11.14
CA GLU A 219 31.96 7.31 -12.18
C GLU A 219 31.98 8.74 -11.58
N SER A 220 31.25 8.93 -10.48
CA SER A 220 31.15 10.24 -9.81
C SER A 220 32.47 10.65 -9.13
N TYR A 221 33.17 9.71 -8.46
CA TYR A 221 34.46 10.00 -7.82
C TYR A 221 35.57 10.29 -8.84
N LEU A 222 35.60 9.58 -9.98
CA LEU A 222 36.54 9.88 -11.05
C LEU A 222 36.28 11.28 -11.62
N SER A 223 35.01 11.63 -11.83
CA SER A 223 34.60 12.95 -12.34
C SER A 223 34.92 14.09 -11.36
N LEU A 224 34.93 13.81 -10.05
CA LEU A 224 35.37 14.74 -9.00
C LEU A 224 36.91 14.80 -8.85
N GLY A 225 37.67 13.95 -9.55
CA GLY A 225 39.12 13.88 -9.42
C GLY A 225 39.61 13.22 -8.13
N ILE A 226 38.82 12.30 -7.56
CA ILE A 226 39.12 11.58 -6.31
C ILE A 226 39.32 10.08 -6.60
N PRO A 227 40.38 9.68 -7.32
CA PRO A 227 40.55 8.31 -7.81
C PRO A 227 40.72 7.27 -6.70
N THR A 228 41.20 7.68 -5.52
CA THR A 228 41.35 6.80 -4.36
C THR A 228 40.01 6.29 -3.83
N GLU A 229 38.98 7.16 -3.78
CA GLU A 229 37.62 6.77 -3.38
C GLU A 229 36.94 5.95 -4.49
N ALA A 230 37.19 6.29 -5.76
CA ALA A 230 36.73 5.49 -6.89
C ALA A 230 37.26 4.04 -6.81
N GLN A 231 38.57 3.89 -6.54
CA GLN A 231 39.18 2.57 -6.40
C GLN A 231 38.57 1.75 -5.27
N LYS A 232 38.27 2.37 -4.11
CA LYS A 232 37.60 1.70 -2.99
C LYS A 232 36.21 1.20 -3.39
N ALA A 233 35.39 2.06 -4.03
CA ALA A 233 34.06 1.66 -4.49
C ALA A 233 34.11 0.53 -5.52
N ALA A 234 35.06 0.60 -6.47
CA ALA A 234 35.28 -0.44 -7.47
C ALA A 234 35.73 -1.77 -6.84
N ALA A 235 36.58 -1.72 -5.80
CA ALA A 235 37.02 -2.92 -5.08
C ALA A 235 35.85 -3.60 -4.34
N VAL A 236 34.97 -2.83 -3.70
CA VAL A 236 33.75 -3.35 -3.07
C VAL A 236 32.83 -3.99 -4.11
N LEU A 237 32.62 -3.31 -5.25
CA LEU A 237 31.81 -3.83 -6.35
C LEU A 237 32.37 -5.15 -6.91
N GLY A 238 33.68 -5.20 -7.17
CA GLY A 238 34.32 -6.40 -7.70
C GLY A 238 34.34 -7.57 -6.72
N ARG A 239 34.43 -7.30 -5.41
CA ARG A 239 34.39 -8.35 -4.39
C ARG A 239 33.01 -8.95 -4.20
N ASN A 240 31.97 -8.12 -4.17
CA ASN A 240 30.62 -8.56 -3.81
C ASN A 240 29.76 -8.94 -5.03
N TYR A 241 30.04 -8.37 -6.20
CA TYR A 241 29.23 -8.56 -7.41
C TYR A 241 30.08 -8.87 -8.65
N PRO A 242 30.98 -9.89 -8.58
CA PRO A 242 31.77 -10.29 -9.74
C PRO A 242 30.87 -10.73 -10.89
N GLY A 243 31.22 -10.34 -12.12
CA GLY A 243 30.44 -10.69 -13.33
C GLY A 243 29.14 -9.91 -13.52
N SER A 244 28.81 -8.94 -12.65
CA SER A 244 27.73 -8.01 -12.95
C SER A 244 28.11 -7.06 -14.09
N LYS A 245 27.13 -6.65 -14.92
CA LYS A 245 27.35 -5.62 -15.96
C LYS A 245 27.95 -4.32 -15.40
N TRP A 246 27.66 -4.02 -14.13
CA TRP A 246 28.16 -2.85 -13.42
C TRP A 246 29.64 -3.02 -13.05
N TYR A 247 30.04 -4.21 -12.64
CA TYR A 247 31.45 -4.53 -12.43
C TYR A 247 32.26 -4.37 -13.71
N GLU A 248 31.79 -4.92 -14.84
CA GLU A 248 32.50 -4.82 -16.13
C GLU A 248 32.70 -3.36 -16.56
N ARG A 249 31.66 -2.53 -16.41
CA ARG A 249 31.72 -1.09 -16.67
C ARG A 249 32.72 -0.38 -15.76
N SER A 250 32.65 -0.65 -14.46
CA SER A 250 33.57 -0.06 -13.47
C SER A 250 35.02 -0.46 -13.73
N TYR A 251 35.27 -1.73 -14.07
CA TYR A 251 36.60 -2.22 -14.40
C TYR A 251 37.18 -1.51 -15.62
N LYS A 252 36.37 -1.32 -16.68
CA LYS A 252 36.78 -0.56 -17.87
C LYS A 252 37.12 0.90 -17.50
N LEU A 253 36.26 1.58 -16.75
CA LEU A 253 36.47 2.97 -16.32
C LEU A 253 37.76 3.14 -15.52
N MET A 254 38.03 2.25 -14.57
CA MET A 254 39.24 2.30 -13.74
C MET A 254 40.53 2.05 -14.54
N ARG A 255 40.47 1.27 -15.63
CA ARG A 255 41.62 1.06 -16.53
C ARG A 255 41.92 2.29 -17.38
N GLU A 256 40.91 3.04 -17.78
CA GLU A 256 41.05 4.30 -18.52
C GLU A 256 41.58 5.44 -17.63
N HIS A 257 41.35 5.35 -16.32
CA HIS A 257 41.76 6.35 -15.31
C HIS A 257 42.64 5.73 -14.22
N PRO A 258 43.86 5.27 -14.54
CA PRO A 258 44.74 4.68 -13.55
C PRO A 258 45.06 5.69 -12.44
N ALA A 259 44.98 5.24 -11.20
CA ALA A 259 45.42 6.05 -10.06
C ALA A 259 46.90 6.37 -10.26
N LYS A 260 47.25 7.67 -10.22
CA LYS A 260 48.64 8.09 -10.20
C LYS A 260 49.23 7.63 -8.87
N THR A 261 50.12 6.64 -8.94
CA THR A 261 50.96 6.20 -7.82
C THR A 261 51.85 7.32 -7.32
#